data_AF-A0A4Q0NQN2-F1
#
_entry.id   AF-A0A4Q0NQN2-F1
#
_cell.length_a   1.000
_cell.length_b   1.000
_cell.length_c   1.000
_cell.angle_alpha   90.00
_cell.angle_beta   90.00
_cell.angle_gamma   90.00
#
_symmetry.space_group_name_H-M   'P 1'
#
loop_
_entity.id
_entity.type
_entity.pdbx_description
1 polymer ?
#
loop_
_entity_poly.entity_id
_entity_poly.type
_entity_poly.pdbx_seq_one_letter_code
_entity_poly.pdbx_strand_id
1 'polypeptide(L)'
;MYETKNPYKLSETLKMHERCPHCDTKFKIEPSFFYGAMYVSYGVGIAFAVAAFVITHFFIGGGLVAGFLAIIGTLLVFAPIIMRLSRNIWINFFFDYNSKKAENPSKIS
;
A
#
# COMPACT_ATOMS: atom_id res chain seq x y z
N MET A 1 4.86 12.17 -0.52
CA MET A 1 4.79 11.17 -1.59
C MET A 1 3.42 11.22 -2.29
N TYR A 2 2.33 10.85 -1.62
CA TYR A 2 0.96 11.02 -2.15
C TYR A 2 0.51 12.49 -2.13
N GLU A 3 -0.31 12.89 -3.10
CA GLU A 3 -0.92 14.23 -3.14
C GLU A 3 -1.97 14.41 -2.04
N THR A 4 -2.72 13.36 -1.74
CA THR A 4 -3.74 13.37 -0.68
C THR A 4 -3.42 12.40 0.45
N LYS A 5 -3.53 12.89 1.69
CA LYS A 5 -3.32 12.05 2.87
C LYS A 5 -4.44 11.03 3.07
N ASN A 6 -5.69 11.35 2.73
CA ASN A 6 -6.83 10.46 2.95
C ASN A 6 -6.88 9.32 1.90
N PRO A 7 -6.73 8.03 2.30
CA PRO A 7 -6.81 6.89 1.38
C PRO A 7 -8.23 6.62 0.86
N TYR A 8 -9.28 7.11 1.51
CA TYR A 8 -10.66 6.86 1.08
C TYR A 8 -11.15 7.78 -0.05
N LYS A 9 -10.32 8.74 -0.50
CA LYS A 9 -10.58 9.53 -1.71
C LYS A 9 -10.18 8.73 -2.95
N LEU A 10 -11.04 7.86 -3.44
CA LEU A 10 -10.75 6.87 -4.50
C LEU A 10 -10.08 7.48 -5.75
N SER A 11 -10.54 8.64 -6.21
CA SER A 11 -9.98 9.33 -7.40
C SER A 11 -8.52 9.79 -7.21
N GLU A 12 -8.10 10.03 -5.96
CA GLU A 12 -6.79 10.58 -5.63
C GLU A 12 -5.94 9.59 -4.82
N THR A 13 -6.46 8.39 -4.58
CA THR A 13 -5.82 7.37 -3.72
C THR A 13 -4.46 6.98 -4.27
N LEU A 14 -4.32 6.94 -5.60
CA LEU A 14 -3.11 6.56 -6.32
C LEU A 14 -2.34 7.77 -6.88
N LYS A 15 -2.85 9.00 -6.70
CA LYS A 15 -2.15 10.21 -7.14
C LYS A 15 -0.95 10.48 -6.25
N MET A 16 0.20 10.60 -6.88
CA MET A 16 1.49 10.80 -6.25
C MET A 16 2.25 11.84 -7.03
N HIS A 17 3.05 12.63 -6.31
CA HIS A 17 3.97 13.57 -6.92
C HIS A 17 4.95 12.82 -7.83
N GLU A 18 5.35 13.44 -8.94
CA GLU A 18 6.33 12.82 -9.86
C GLU A 18 7.72 12.67 -9.22
N ARG A 19 8.12 13.67 -8.43
CA ARG A 19 9.38 13.72 -7.71
C ARG A 19 9.15 13.97 -6.23
N CYS A 20 10.10 13.48 -5.41
CA CYS A 20 10.13 13.77 -3.99
C CYS A 20 10.46 15.26 -3.77
N PRO A 21 9.64 16.03 -3.05
CA PRO A 21 9.91 17.45 -2.80
C PRO A 21 11.15 17.71 -1.93
N HIS A 22 11.69 16.69 -1.26
CA HIS A 22 12.84 16.83 -0.37
C HIS A 22 14.18 16.46 -1.02
N CYS A 23 14.20 15.40 -1.84
CA CYS A 23 15.44 14.83 -2.40
C CYS A 23 15.42 14.71 -3.93
N ASP A 24 14.40 15.31 -4.57
CA ASP A 24 14.15 15.33 -6.01
C ASP A 24 14.15 13.95 -6.72
N THR A 25 14.06 12.88 -5.93
CA THR A 25 14.06 11.51 -6.44
C THR A 25 12.76 11.24 -7.17
N LYS A 26 12.85 10.79 -8.42
CA LYS A 26 11.69 10.44 -9.24
C LYS A 26 11.06 9.14 -8.73
N PHE A 27 9.81 9.19 -8.29
CA PHE A 27 9.11 8.01 -7.74
C PHE A 27 8.76 6.98 -8.83
N LYS A 28 8.53 7.44 -10.06
CA LYS A 28 8.30 6.59 -11.25
C LYS A 28 9.59 6.49 -12.05
N ILE A 29 10.36 5.42 -11.85
CA ILE A 29 11.55 5.14 -12.66
C ILE A 29 11.11 4.79 -14.09
N GLU A 30 10.09 3.93 -14.21
CA GLU A 30 9.52 3.45 -15.48
C GLU A 30 7.99 3.63 -15.51
N PRO A 31 7.35 3.83 -16.68
CA PRO A 31 5.90 4.03 -16.79
C PRO A 31 5.06 2.87 -16.21
N SER A 32 5.61 1.66 -16.18
CA SER A 32 5.00 0.43 -15.66
C SER A 32 5.55 -0.02 -14.29
N PHE A 33 6.36 0.79 -13.60
CA PHE A 33 7.00 0.40 -12.33
C PHE A 33 6.02 -0.11 -11.25
N PHE A 34 4.77 0.38 -11.25
CA PHE A 34 3.74 -0.02 -10.29
C PHE A 34 3.01 -1.32 -10.61
N TYR A 35 3.31 -2.00 -11.72
CA TYR A 35 2.78 -3.34 -11.98
C TYR A 35 3.24 -4.35 -10.92
N GLY A 36 4.48 -4.23 -10.44
CA GLY A 36 4.96 -5.06 -9.34
C GLY A 36 4.22 -4.83 -8.02
N ALA A 37 3.86 -3.58 -7.73
CA ALA A 37 3.01 -3.25 -6.57
C ALA A 37 1.61 -3.90 -6.64
N MET A 38 1.13 -4.24 -7.84
CA MET A 38 -0.11 -5.02 -8.00
C MET A 38 0.06 -6.46 -7.49
N TYR A 39 1.18 -7.12 -7.76
CA TYR A 39 1.47 -8.45 -7.22
C TYR A 39 1.62 -8.44 -5.69
N VAL A 40 2.27 -7.41 -5.14
CA VAL A 40 2.34 -7.22 -3.67
C VAL A 40 0.95 -7.10 -3.06
N SER A 41 0.02 -6.44 -3.76
CA SER A 41 -1.35 -6.27 -3.27
C SER A 41 -2.12 -7.57 -3.12
N TYR A 42 -1.79 -8.59 -3.90
CA TYR A 42 -2.34 -9.93 -3.72
C TYR A 42 -1.88 -10.55 -2.40
N GLY A 43 -0.58 -10.48 -2.10
CA GLY A 43 -0.03 -10.98 -0.83
C GLY A 43 -0.59 -10.24 0.38
N VAL A 44 -0.68 -8.91 0.29
CA VAL A 44 -1.29 -8.08 1.35
C VAL A 44 -2.78 -8.41 1.50
N GLY A 45 -3.52 -8.57 0.39
CA GLY A 45 -4.93 -8.96 0.41
C GLY A 45 -5.16 -10.32 1.07
N ILE A 46 -4.32 -11.31 0.80
CA ILE A 46 -4.36 -12.62 1.48
C ILE A 46 -4.13 -12.44 2.98
N ALA A 47 -3.16 -11.63 3.41
CA ALA A 47 -2.91 -11.39 4.83
C ALA A 47 -4.15 -10.80 5.53
N PHE A 48 -4.83 -9.83 4.91
CA PHE A 48 -6.08 -9.28 5.42
C PHE A 48 -7.22 -10.31 5.45
N ALA A 49 -7.35 -11.14 4.42
CA ALA A 49 -8.36 -12.19 4.36
C ALA A 49 -8.15 -13.26 5.43
N VAL A 50 -6.91 -13.71 5.64
CA VAL A 50 -6.56 -14.67 6.69
C VAL A 50 -6.81 -14.06 8.06
N ALA A 51 -6.43 -12.80 8.29
CA ALA A 51 -6.72 -12.10 9.54
C ALA A 51 -8.23 -12.02 9.81
N ALA A 52 -9.03 -11.63 8.81
CA ALA A 52 -10.49 -11.55 8.93
C ALA A 52 -11.11 -12.92 9.23
N PHE A 53 -10.63 -13.98 8.59
CA PHE A 53 -11.07 -15.34 8.84
C PHE A 53 -10.76 -15.79 10.27
N VAL A 54 -9.52 -15.61 10.72
CA VAL A 54 -9.09 -15.98 12.08
C VAL A 54 -9.90 -15.21 13.13
N ILE A 55 -10.09 -13.90 12.95
CA ILE A 55 -10.90 -13.08 13.86
C ILE A 55 -12.34 -13.61 13.93
N THR A 56 -12.96 -13.86 12.78
CA THR A 56 -14.36 -14.28 12.72
C THR A 56 -14.56 -15.69 13.27
N HIS A 57 -13.64 -16.60 12.97
CA HIS A 57 -13.75 -17.99 13.39
C HIS A 57 -13.47 -18.16 14.89
N PHE A 58 -12.40 -17.52 15.41
CA PHE A 58 -11.98 -17.72 16.81
C PHE A 58 -12.65 -16.77 17.81
N PHE A 59 -12.99 -15.53 17.42
CA PHE A 59 -13.54 -14.55 18.36
C PHE A 59 -15.06 -14.39 18.28
N ILE A 60 -15.64 -14.57 17.09
CA ILE A 60 -17.09 -14.37 16.86
C ILE A 60 -17.84 -15.72 16.90
N GLY A 61 -17.15 -16.85 16.71
CA GLY A 61 -17.77 -18.16 16.60
C GLY A 61 -18.68 -18.30 15.37
N GLY A 62 -18.49 -17.43 14.37
CA GLY A 62 -19.29 -17.40 13.16
C GLY A 62 -19.03 -18.62 12.27
N GLY A 63 -20.10 -19.20 11.72
CA GLY A 63 -19.99 -20.27 10.74
C GLY A 63 -19.34 -19.83 9.42
N LEU A 64 -19.20 -20.76 8.47
CA LEU A 64 -18.57 -20.53 7.16
C LEU A 64 -19.09 -19.28 6.42
N VAL A 65 -20.40 -19.05 6.44
CA VAL A 65 -21.04 -17.88 5.79
C VAL A 65 -20.60 -16.57 6.44
N ALA A 66 -20.52 -16.51 7.77
CA ALA A 66 -20.09 -15.32 8.49
C ALA A 66 -18.61 -15.02 8.21
N GLY A 67 -17.75 -16.05 8.15
CA GLY A 67 -16.35 -15.91 7.75
C GLY A 67 -16.21 -15.34 6.34
N PHE A 68 -16.98 -15.84 5.37
CA PHE A 68 -16.98 -15.31 4.00
C PHE A 68 -17.41 -13.84 3.93
N LEU A 69 -18.50 -13.48 4.61
CA LEU A 69 -18.98 -12.09 4.66
C LEU A 69 -17.96 -11.16 5.33
N ALA A 70 -17.30 -11.62 6.38
CA ALA A 70 -16.26 -10.85 7.06
C ALA A 70 -15.03 -10.61 6.17
N ILE A 71 -14.59 -11.62 5.41
CA ILE A 71 -13.49 -11.47 4.46
C ILE A 71 -13.85 -10.45 3.38
N ILE A 72 -15.03 -10.58 2.76
CA ILE A 72 -15.48 -9.66 1.71
C ILE A 72 -15.60 -8.23 2.25
N GLY A 73 -16.24 -8.07 3.42
CA GLY A 73 -16.37 -6.78 4.08
C GLY A 73 -15.01 -6.15 4.40
N THR A 74 -14.06 -6.94 4.92
CA THR A 74 -12.70 -6.48 5.21
C THR A 74 -11.99 -6.04 3.94
N LEU A 75 -12.03 -6.85 2.87
CA LEU A 75 -11.36 -6.50 1.62
C LEU A 75 -11.95 -5.24 0.98
N LEU A 76 -13.26 -5.03 1.04
CA LEU A 76 -13.89 -3.81 0.51
C LEU A 76 -13.55 -2.57 1.34
N VAL A 77 -13.60 -2.68 2.66
CA VAL A 77 -13.30 -1.56 3.57
C VAL A 77 -11.82 -1.18 3.51
N PHE A 78 -10.94 -2.17 3.43
CA PHE A 78 -9.49 -1.97 3.40
C PHE A 78 -8.90 -1.90 1.99
N ALA A 79 -9.70 -2.04 0.92
CA ALA A 79 -9.25 -1.93 -0.47
C ALA A 79 -8.33 -0.72 -0.75
N PRO A 80 -8.70 0.54 -0.41
CA PRO A 80 -7.84 1.69 -0.64
C PRO A 80 -6.53 1.64 0.17
N ILE A 81 -6.58 1.04 1.36
CA ILE A 81 -5.42 0.89 2.25
C ILE A 81 -4.46 -0.16 1.68
N ILE A 82 -4.97 -1.32 1.27
CA ILE A 82 -4.20 -2.39 0.63
C ILE A 82 -3.48 -1.86 -0.60
N MET A 83 -4.18 -1.10 -1.46
CA MET A 83 -3.57 -0.50 -2.65
C MET A 83 -2.42 0.46 -2.33
N ARG A 84 -2.56 1.33 -1.32
CA ARG A 84 -1.48 2.24 -0.91
C ARG A 84 -0.34 1.53 -0.22
N LEU A 85 -0.64 0.60 0.69
CA LEU A 85 0.35 -0.16 1.43
C LEU A 85 1.23 -0.97 0.48
N SER A 86 0.62 -1.61 -0.52
CA SER A 86 1.35 -2.38 -1.53
C SER A 86 2.32 -1.53 -2.34
N ARG A 87 1.93 -0.30 -2.70
CA ARG A 87 2.82 0.67 -3.37
C ARG A 87 3.95 1.15 -2.48
N ASN A 88 3.67 1.38 -1.19
CA ASN A 88 4.69 1.77 -0.22
C ASN A 88 5.71 0.66 -0.01
N ILE A 89 5.24 -0.58 0.20
CA ILE A 89 6.09 -1.77 0.34
C ILE A 89 6.94 -1.96 -0.92
N TRP A 90 6.32 -1.87 -2.11
CA TRP A 90 7.05 -1.97 -3.36
C TRP A 90 8.15 -0.90 -3.48
N ILE A 91 7.83 0.37 -3.25
CA ILE A 91 8.84 1.43 -3.28
C ILE A 91 9.95 1.18 -2.25
N ASN A 92 9.62 0.70 -1.05
CA ASN A 92 10.60 0.40 -0.03
C ASN A 92 11.57 -0.73 -0.44
N PHE A 93 11.13 -1.69 -1.27
CA PHE A 93 12.02 -2.72 -1.82
C PHE A 93 13.02 -2.20 -2.86
N PHE A 94 12.70 -1.12 -3.58
CA PHE A 94 13.56 -0.56 -4.64
C PHE A 94 14.31 0.70 -4.23
N PHE A 95 13.81 1.41 -3.21
CA PHE A 95 14.41 2.63 -2.68
C PHE A 95 14.78 2.40 -1.22
N ASP A 96 16.05 2.09 -0.99
CA ASP A 96 16.60 2.05 0.35
C ASP A 96 16.61 3.46 0.95
N TYR A 97 16.13 3.56 2.19
CA TYR A 97 16.13 4.81 2.93
C TYR A 97 17.57 5.21 3.27
N ASN A 98 18.09 6.22 2.56
CA ASN A 98 19.39 6.80 2.86
C ASN A 98 19.22 8.09 3.66
N SER A 99 19.44 8.03 4.97
CA SER A 99 19.29 9.20 5.86
C SER A 99 20.17 10.38 5.45
N LYS A 100 21.34 10.13 4.84
CA LYS A 100 22.25 11.20 4.36
C LYS A 100 21.66 11.99 3.20
N LYS A 101 20.88 11.36 2.31
CA LYS A 101 20.10 12.05 1.26
C LYS A 101 18.93 12.85 1.83
N ALA A 102 18.41 12.43 2.98
CA ALA A 102 17.33 13.13 3.68
C ALA A 102 17.83 14.33 4.51
N GLU A 103 19.12 14.43 4.82
CA GLU A 103 19.69 15.60 5.50
C GLU A 103 20.35 16.60 4.55
N ASN A 104 20.93 16.15 3.43
CA ASN A 104 21.63 17.03 2.47
C ASN A 104 21.35 16.65 1.00
N PRO A 105 20.26 17.16 0.40
CA PRO A 105 19.85 16.80 -0.96
C PRO A 105 20.75 17.36 -2.08
N SER A 106 21.72 18.24 -1.78
CA SER A 106 22.53 18.97 -2.77
C SER A 106 23.90 18.36 -3.13
N LYS A 107 24.34 17.25 -2.50
CA LYS A 107 25.72 16.73 -2.66
C LYS A 107 25.87 15.42 -3.43
N ILE A 108 24.83 14.91 -4.09
CA ILE A 108 24.90 13.64 -4.82
C ILE A 108 24.31 13.83 -6.21
N SER A 109 24.99 14.64 -7.02
CA SER A 109 24.87 14.68 -8.48
C SER A 109 25.96 13.83 -9.09
#